data_AF-A0A931XBZ3-F1
#
_entry.id   AF-A0A931XBZ3-F1
#
_cell.length_a   1.000
_cell.length_b   1.000
_cell.length_c   1.000
_cell.angle_alpha   90.00
_cell.angle_beta   90.00
_cell.angle_gamma   90.00
#
_symmetry.space_group_name_H-M   'P 1'
#
loop_
_entity.id
_entity.type
_entity.pdbx_description
1 polymer ?
#
loop_
_entity_poly.entity_id
_entity_poly.type
_entity_poly.pdbx_seq_one_letter_code
_entity_poly.pdbx_strand_id
1 'polypeptide(L)'
;MEAIKISVNKQMDGYSFSIAPSIRKMLKKWFPNSYPANNIFVAYDTKSDFELYYSKLESYIYPALLGVDNQNELNKKVDEIQFIDNQTGEILHSRKV
;
A
#
# COMPACT_ATOMS: atom_id res chain seq x y z
N MET A 1 5.73 -15.64 8.25
CA MET A 1 5.02 -14.83 7.26
C MET A 1 5.01 -13.40 7.78
N GLU A 2 5.11 -12.40 6.90
CA GLU A 2 5.36 -11.01 7.29
C GLU A 2 4.19 -10.10 6.90
N ALA A 3 3.97 -9.04 7.69
CA ALA A 3 3.04 -7.97 7.34
C ALA A 3 3.79 -6.88 6.57
N ILE A 4 3.25 -6.45 5.43
CA ILE A 4 3.77 -5.27 4.71
C ILE A 4 3.01 -4.03 5.16
N LYS A 5 3.75 -3.03 5.64
CA LYS A 5 3.19 -1.74 6.03
C LYS A 5 3.25 -0.75 4.87
N ILE A 6 2.10 -0.15 4.55
CA ILE A 6 1.95 0.96 3.60
C ILE A 6 1.60 2.20 4.40
N SER A 7 2.47 3.21 4.35
CA SER A 7 2.24 4.51 4.96
C SER A 7 1.25 5.32 4.14
N VAL A 8 0.18 5.76 4.78
CA VAL A 8 -0.85 6.65 4.24
C VAL A 8 -0.64 8.03 4.85
N ASN A 9 -0.56 9.04 3.99
CA ASN A 9 -0.56 10.44 4.43
C ASN A 9 -1.72 11.17 3.74
N LYS A 10 -2.60 11.75 4.54
CA LYS A 10 -3.79 12.47 4.10
C LYS A 10 -3.42 13.92 3.83
N GLN A 11 -3.63 14.39 2.61
CA GLN A 11 -3.38 15.75 2.17
C GLN A 11 -4.71 16.43 1.82
N MET A 12 -4.67 17.73 1.55
CA MET A 12 -5.87 18.56 1.33
C MET A 12 -6.65 18.16 0.08
N ASP A 13 -5.96 17.66 -0.93
CA ASP A 13 -6.42 17.37 -2.28
C ASP A 13 -6.32 15.88 -2.65
N GLY A 14 -5.80 15.05 -1.74
CA GLY A 14 -5.54 13.65 -2.04
C GLY A 14 -4.86 12.90 -0.91
N TYR A 15 -4.67 11.60 -1.12
CA TYR A 15 -3.98 10.72 -0.18
C TYR A 15 -2.75 10.13 -0.87
N SER A 16 -1.63 10.08 -0.17
CA SER A 16 -0.40 9.47 -0.66
C SER A 16 -0.11 8.15 0.06
N PHE A 17 0.18 7.11 -0.72
CA PHE A 17 0.49 5.76 -0.24
C PHE A 17 1.93 5.42 -0.58
N SER A 18 2.72 5.03 0.41
CA SER A 18 4.15 4.80 0.23
C SER A 18 4.65 3.60 1.03
N ILE A 19 5.78 3.04 0.61
CA ILE A 19 6.46 1.96 1.32
C ILE A 19 7.88 2.37 1.68
N ALA A 20 8.36 1.88 2.82
CA ALA A 20 9.71 2.16 3.28
C ALA A 20 10.77 1.59 2.31
N PRO A 21 11.97 2.20 2.22
CA PRO A 21 13.07 1.67 1.41
C PRO A 21 13.47 0.22 1.78
N SER A 22 13.33 -0.17 3.04
CA SER A 22 13.58 -1.54 3.52
C SER A 22 12.62 -2.54 2.87
N ILE A 23 11.34 -2.20 2.77
CA ILE A 23 10.32 -3.02 2.11
C ILE A 23 10.62 -3.16 0.62
N ARG A 24 11.05 -2.09 -0.07
CA ARG A 24 11.45 -2.17 -1.48
C ARG A 24 12.63 -3.13 -1.69
N LYS A 25 13.66 -3.04 -0.83
CA LYS A 25 14.81 -3.96 -0.86
C LYS A 25 14.38 -5.41 -0.61
N MET A 26 13.48 -5.62 0.34
CA MET A 26 12.90 -6.93 0.64
C MET A 26 12.12 -7.50 -0.56
N LEU A 27 11.23 -6.71 -1.16
CA LEU A 27 10.46 -7.10 -2.34
C LEU A 27 11.37 -7.46 -3.51
N LYS A 28 12.43 -6.68 -3.77
CA LYS A 28 13.42 -7.02 -4.81
C LYS A 28 14.20 -8.30 -4.52
N LYS A 29 14.44 -8.63 -3.24
CA LYS A 29 15.09 -9.89 -2.85
C LYS A 29 14.16 -11.09 -3.04
N TRP A 30 12.87 -10.94 -2.71
CA TRP A 30 11.89 -12.01 -2.86
C TRP A 30 11.41 -12.19 -4.29
N PHE A 31 11.29 -11.08 -5.02
CA PHE A 31 10.75 -10.98 -6.36
C PHE A 31 11.70 -10.09 -7.20
N PRO A 32 12.76 -10.65 -7.80
CA PRO A 32 13.75 -9.87 -8.55
C PRO A 32 13.15 -9.00 -9.67
N ASN A 33 12.08 -9.50 -10.29
CA ASN A 33 11.35 -8.82 -11.36
C ASN A 33 10.27 -7.85 -10.86
N SER A 34 10.08 -7.67 -9.55
CA SER A 34 9.10 -6.69 -9.05
C SER A 34 9.51 -5.26 -9.36
N TYR A 35 8.55 -4.36 -9.60
CA TYR A 35 8.80 -2.93 -9.83
C TYR A 35 8.07 -2.07 -8.79
N PRO A 36 8.47 -2.14 -7.50
CA PRO A 36 7.78 -1.40 -6.46
C PRO A 36 7.88 0.11 -6.67
N ALA A 37 6.75 0.80 -6.62
CA ALA A 37 6.71 2.25 -6.66
C ALA A 37 7.11 2.85 -5.29
N ASN A 38 7.67 4.06 -5.32
CA ASN A 38 8.02 4.78 -4.09
C ASN A 38 6.77 5.33 -3.38
N ASN A 39 5.86 5.88 -4.18
CA ASN A 39 4.65 6.56 -3.74
C ASN A 39 3.60 6.47 -4.85
N ILE A 40 2.34 6.30 -4.47
CA ILE A 40 1.18 6.54 -5.34
C ILE A 40 0.33 7.61 -4.67
N PHE A 41 0.05 8.68 -5.40
CA PHE A 41 -0.86 9.74 -4.96
C PHE A 41 -2.20 9.60 -5.67
N VAL A 42 -3.28 9.65 -4.90
CA VAL A 42 -4.64 9.62 -5.43
C VAL A 42 -5.31 10.93 -5.05
N ALA A 43 -5.53 11.77 -6.05
CA ALA A 43 -6.24 13.02 -5.91
C ALA A 43 -7.75 12.80 -5.90
N TYR A 44 -8.49 13.73 -5.30
CA TYR A 44 -9.94 13.80 -5.38
C TYR A 44 -10.41 15.22 -5.68
N ASP A 45 -11.48 15.35 -6.45
CA ASP A 45 -12.16 16.63 -6.63
C ASP A 45 -13.06 16.96 -5.43
N THR A 46 -13.76 15.94 -4.91
CA THR A 46 -14.63 16.04 -3.73
C THR A 46 -14.24 15.00 -2.68
N LYS A 47 -13.85 15.46 -1.49
CA LYS A 47 -13.35 14.61 -0.40
C LYS A 47 -14.37 13.58 0.10
N SER A 48 -15.64 13.94 0.18
CA SER A 48 -16.70 13.05 0.67
C SER A 48 -16.85 11.80 -0.19
N ASP A 49 -16.75 11.96 -1.51
CA ASP A 49 -16.84 10.84 -2.44
C ASP A 49 -15.62 9.94 -2.31
N PHE A 50 -14.43 10.54 -2.13
CA PHE A 50 -13.21 9.80 -1.92
C PHE A 50 -13.26 8.93 -0.65
N GLU A 51 -13.71 9.48 0.47
CA GLU A 51 -13.81 8.75 1.75
C GLU A 51 -14.78 7.57 1.67
N LEU A 52 -15.87 7.69 0.89
CA LEU A 52 -16.80 6.60 0.63
C LEU A 52 -16.12 5.39 -0.04
N TYR A 53 -15.15 5.64 -0.92
CA TYR A 53 -14.44 4.59 -1.67
C TYR A 53 -13.05 4.24 -1.12
N TYR A 54 -12.56 4.98 -0.14
CA TYR A 54 -11.19 4.86 0.35
C TYR A 54 -10.81 3.42 0.76
N SER A 55 -11.67 2.74 1.51
CA SER A 55 -11.45 1.34 1.91
C SER A 55 -11.39 0.34 0.74
N LYS A 56 -12.03 0.67 -0.39
CA LYS A 56 -11.97 -0.12 -1.62
C LYS A 56 -10.72 0.23 -2.43
N LEU A 57 -10.34 1.52 -2.44
CA LEU A 57 -9.20 2.04 -3.18
C LEU A 57 -7.92 1.31 -2.78
N GLU A 58 -7.72 1.08 -1.48
CA GLU A 58 -6.57 0.36 -0.93
C GLU A 58 -6.30 -0.98 -1.64
N SER A 59 -7.36 -1.71 -2.03
CA SER A 59 -7.24 -3.00 -2.74
C SER A 59 -6.68 -2.89 -4.16
N TYR A 60 -6.80 -1.72 -4.78
CA TYR A 60 -6.24 -1.41 -6.10
C TYR A 60 -4.85 -0.76 -5.99
N ILE A 61 -4.57 -0.07 -4.88
CA ILE A 61 -3.32 0.65 -4.67
C ILE A 61 -2.18 -0.28 -4.31
N TYR A 62 -2.38 -1.20 -3.36
CA TYR A 62 -1.25 -2.02 -2.90
C TYR A 62 -0.62 -2.89 -4.01
N PRO A 63 -1.36 -3.52 -4.96
CA PRO A 63 -0.73 -4.30 -6.02
C PRO A 63 0.15 -3.43 -6.91
N ALA A 64 -0.35 -2.24 -7.28
CA ALA A 64 0.40 -1.27 -8.07
C ALA A 64 1.62 -0.72 -7.32
N LEU A 65 1.51 -0.53 -6.00
CA LEU A 65 2.60 -0.02 -5.17
C LEU A 65 3.72 -1.07 -4.99
N LEU A 66 3.36 -2.34 -4.79
CA LEU A 66 4.33 -3.42 -4.61
C LEU A 66 4.95 -3.87 -5.95
N GLY A 67 4.20 -3.73 -7.04
CA GLY A 67 4.66 -4.05 -8.40
C GLY A 67 5.10 -5.51 -8.54
N VAL A 68 4.41 -6.44 -7.90
CA VAL A 68 4.71 -7.88 -7.96
C VAL A 68 3.81 -8.53 -9.01
N ASP A 69 4.39 -9.14 -10.03
CA ASP A 69 3.64 -9.71 -11.16
C ASP A 69 2.80 -10.94 -10.78
N ASN A 70 3.24 -11.71 -9.76
CA ASN A 70 2.58 -12.94 -9.34
C ASN A 70 2.02 -12.81 -7.92
N GLN A 71 0.73 -12.49 -7.84
CA GLN A 71 0.01 -12.34 -6.59
C GLN A 71 0.02 -13.63 -5.75
N ASN A 72 -0.04 -14.82 -6.36
CA ASN A 72 -0.02 -16.08 -5.62
C ASN A 72 1.30 -16.28 -4.87
N GLU A 73 2.43 -15.83 -5.44
CA GLU A 73 3.72 -15.90 -4.76
C GLU A 73 3.85 -14.86 -3.65
N LEU A 74 3.20 -13.70 -3.79
CA LEU A 74 3.09 -12.71 -2.71
C LEU A 74 2.34 -13.28 -1.51
N ASN A 75 1.19 -13.92 -1.75
CA ASN A 75 0.32 -14.51 -0.73
C ASN A 75 0.99 -15.66 0.06
N LYS A 76 2.05 -16.28 -0.48
CA LYS A 76 2.84 -17.29 0.23
C LYS A 76 3.83 -16.69 1.24
N LYS A 77 4.20 -15.42 1.08
CA LYS A 77 5.23 -14.74 1.90
C LYS A 77 4.63 -13.72 2.86
N VAL A 78 3.53 -13.09 2.43
CA VAL A 78 2.89 -11.96 3.11
C VAL A 78 1.49 -12.37 3.54
N ASP A 79 1.22 -12.31 4.84
CA ASP A 79 -0.10 -12.63 5.40
C ASP A 79 -1.08 -11.48 5.24
N GLU A 80 -0.56 -10.25 5.41
CA GLU A 80 -1.39 -9.07 5.43
C GLU A 80 -0.66 -7.81 4.95
N ILE A 81 -1.45 -6.91 4.38
CA ILE A 81 -1.08 -5.53 4.11
C ILE A 81 -1.73 -4.66 5.19
N GLN A 82 -0.92 -3.87 5.89
CA GLN A 82 -1.36 -2.91 6.89
C GLN A 82 -1.21 -1.49 6.35
N PHE A 83 -2.30 -0.75 6.29
CA PHE A 83 -2.30 0.68 5.96
C PHE A 83 -2.17 1.46 7.26
N ILE A 84 -1.08 2.20 7.40
CA ILE A 84 -0.76 2.93 8.63
C ILE A 84 -0.80 4.44 8.37
N ASP A 85 -1.37 5.18 9.29
CA ASP A 85 -1.28 6.64 9.28
C ASP A 85 0.18 7.05 9.53
N ASN A 86 0.74 7.86 8.63
CA ASN A 86 2.16 8.20 8.68
C ASN A 86 2.52 9.16 9.84
N GLN A 87 1.55 9.85 10.44
CA GLN A 87 1.79 10.81 11.52
C GLN A 87 1.66 10.14 12.89
N THR A 88 0.60 9.34 13.06
CA THR A 88 0.26 8.70 14.35
C THR A 88 0.81 7.28 14.47
N GLY A 89 1.08 6.61 13.34
CA GLY A 89 1.44 5.20 13.31
C GLY A 89 0.25 4.25 13.52
N GLU A 90 -0.97 4.78 13.65
CA GLU A 90 -2.18 3.97 13.82
C GLU A 90 -2.47 3.15 12.57
N ILE A 91 -2.97 1.93 12.78
CA ILE A 91 -3.44 1.08 11.69
C ILE A 91 -4.82 1.60 11.27
N LEU A 92 -4.91 2.13 10.06
CA LEU A 92 -6.15 2.61 9.46
C LEU A 92 -6.99 1.44 8.92
N HIS A 93 -6.32 0.48 8.28
CA HIS A 93 -6.95 -0.70 7.69
C HIS A 93 -5.94 -1.84 7.56
N SER A 94 -6.43 -3.09 7.62
CA SER A 94 -5.64 -4.28 7.37
C SER A 94 -6.36 -5.20 6.41
N ARG A 95 -5.62 -5.75 5.45
CA ARG A 95 -6.14 -6.68 4.46
C ARG A 95 -5.30 -7.94 4.40
N LYS A 96 -5.95 -9.09 4.54
CA LYS A 96 -5.31 -10.38 4.26
C LYS A 96 -5.08 -10.54 2.77
N VAL A 97 -3.91 -11.06 2.39
CA VAL A 97 -3.48 -11.16 0.98
C VAL A 97 -3.82 -12.50 0.38
#